data_AF-A0A8T4MBB2-F1
#
_entry.id   AF-A0A8T4MBB2-F1
#
_cell.length_a   1.000
_cell.length_b   1.000
_cell.length_c   1.000
_cell.angle_alpha   90.00
_cell.angle_beta   90.00
_cell.angle_gamma   90.00
#
_symmetry.space_group_name_H-M   'P 1'
#
loop_
_entity.id
_entity.type
_entity.pdbx_description
1 polymer ?
#
loop_
_entity_poly.entity_id
_entity_poly.type
_entity_poly.pdbx_seq_one_letter_code
_entity_poly.pdbx_strand_id
1 'polypeptide(L)'
;SYFVLSKNHPETPEEIVKCIGENSVLYVQLGCSHCKTQEDMFGKNLKYLEIIDCWFEKEKCENISGTPTWKIKGEYYKGVQSIKKLQELTGC
;
A
#
# COMPACT_ATOMS: atom_id res chain seq x y z
N SER A 1 -27.90 -13.97 15.92
CA SER A 1 -26.64 -13.49 16.51
C SER A 1 -25.49 -13.92 15.62
N TYR A 2 -25.00 -13.04 14.77
CA TYR A 2 -23.81 -13.29 13.97
C TYR A 2 -22.63 -12.64 14.68
N PHE A 3 -21.78 -13.48 15.28
CA PHE A 3 -20.50 -13.08 15.83
C PHE A 3 -19.63 -12.59 14.68
N VAL A 4 -19.40 -11.29 14.60
CA VAL A 4 -18.36 -10.72 13.73
C VAL A 4 -17.03 -11.16 14.32
N LEU A 5 -16.34 -12.07 13.62
CA LEU A 5 -14.98 -12.47 13.92
C LEU A 5 -14.07 -11.26 13.72
N SER A 6 -13.86 -10.50 14.80
CA SER A 6 -12.79 -9.51 14.90
C SER A 6 -11.46 -10.24 14.69
N LYS A 7 -10.94 -10.23 13.47
CA LYS A 7 -9.54 -10.58 13.23
C LYS A 7 -8.71 -9.46 13.87
N ASN A 8 -8.18 -9.73 15.06
CA ASN A 8 -7.21 -8.90 15.77
C ASN A 8 -5.87 -8.87 15.02
N HIS A 9 -5.84 -8.34 13.80
CA HIS A 9 -4.59 -7.87 13.21
C HIS A 9 -4.44 -6.41 13.61
N PRO A 10 -3.30 -5.97 14.18
CA PRO A 10 -3.09 -4.56 14.44
C PRO A 10 -3.07 -3.82 13.10
N GLU A 11 -4.16 -3.12 12.80
CA GLU A 11 -4.24 -2.21 11.66
C GLU A 11 -3.25 -1.06 11.88
N THR A 12 -2.55 -0.64 10.83
CA THR A 12 -1.67 0.53 10.92
C THR A 12 -2.51 1.76 11.34
N PRO A 13 -2.09 2.53 12.36
CA PRO A 13 -2.81 3.72 12.83
C PRO A 13 -3.15 4.69 11.71
N GLU A 14 -4.36 5.25 11.73
CA GLU A 14 -4.88 6.10 10.65
C GLU A 14 -3.95 7.27 10.30
N GLU A 15 -3.43 7.97 11.31
CA GLU A 15 -2.50 9.09 11.14
C GLU A 15 -1.22 8.70 10.39
N ILE A 16 -0.69 7.51 10.65
CA ILE A 16 0.49 6.98 9.97
C ILE A 16 0.14 6.67 8.51
N VAL A 17 -1.02 6.04 8.25
CA VAL A 17 -1.42 5.70 6.87
C VAL A 17 -1.67 6.96 6.04
N LYS A 18 -2.30 7.98 6.61
CA LYS A 18 -2.48 9.29 5.94
C LYS A 18 -1.14 9.92 5.58
N CYS A 19 -0.21 9.98 6.55
CA CYS A 19 1.11 10.54 6.31
C CYS A 19 1.87 9.77 5.21
N ILE A 20 1.81 8.44 5.21
CA ILE A 20 2.39 7.62 4.15
C ILE A 20 1.72 7.93 2.80
N GLY A 21 0.39 7.94 2.74
CA GLY A 21 -0.39 8.18 1.52
C GLY A 21 -0.14 9.56 0.91
N GLU A 22 0.01 10.61 1.71
CA GLU A 22 0.33 11.97 1.25
C GLU A 22 1.72 12.08 0.60
N ASN A 23 2.62 11.13 0.89
CA ASN A 23 4.02 11.16 0.47
C ASN A 23 4.42 10.00 -0.44
N SER A 24 3.46 9.18 -0.88
CA SER A 24 3.75 7.98 -1.66
C SER A 24 2.60 7.54 -2.55
N VAL A 25 2.95 6.83 -3.63
CA VAL A 25 1.97 6.14 -4.50
C VAL A 25 2.28 4.65 -4.49
N LEU A 26 1.26 3.83 -4.24
CA LEU A 26 1.35 2.38 -4.28
C LEU A 26 0.81 1.86 -5.62
N TYR A 27 1.66 1.23 -6.41
CA TYR A 27 1.30 0.54 -7.64
C TYR A 27 1.00 -0.93 -7.34
N VAL A 28 -0.21 -1.37 -7.67
CA VAL A 28 -0.68 -2.75 -7.48
C VAL A 28 -1.17 -3.33 -8.81
N GLN A 29 -1.60 -4.59 -8.77
CA GLN A 29 -2.28 -5.21 -9.89
C GLN A 29 -3.29 -6.24 -9.39
N LEU A 30 -4.44 -6.32 -10.07
CA LEU A 30 -5.42 -7.39 -9.85
C LEU A 30 -4.76 -8.79 -9.84
N GLY A 31 -5.07 -9.59 -8.82
CA GLY A 31 -4.58 -10.98 -8.67
C GLY A 31 -3.17 -11.12 -8.07
N CYS A 32 -2.54 -10.02 -7.67
CA CYS A 32 -1.21 -10.00 -7.05
C CYS A 32 -1.26 -10.36 -5.55
N SER A 33 -0.73 -11.54 -5.18
CA SER A 33 -0.69 -11.99 -3.77
C SER A 33 0.18 -11.10 -2.88
N HIS A 34 1.30 -10.59 -3.39
CA HIS A 34 2.17 -9.66 -2.66
C HIS A 34 1.51 -8.30 -2.43
N CYS A 35 0.69 -7.84 -3.36
CA CYS A 35 -0.08 -6.61 -3.24
C CYS A 35 -1.12 -6.77 -2.13
N LYS A 36 -1.83 -7.91 -2.12
CA LYS A 36 -2.75 -8.28 -1.03
C LYS A 36 -2.05 -8.26 0.33
N THR A 37 -0.85 -8.83 0.43
CA THR A 37 -0.02 -8.79 1.66
C THR A 37 0.32 -7.36 2.08
N GLN A 38 0.68 -6.48 1.15
CA GLN A 38 0.95 -5.08 1.45
C GLN A 38 -0.31 -4.36 1.93
N GLU A 39 -1.44 -4.56 1.27
CA GLU A 39 -2.73 -3.93 1.58
C GLU A 39 -3.27 -4.36 2.95
N ASP A 40 -3.11 -5.64 3.31
CA ASP A 40 -3.56 -6.18 4.60
C ASP A 40 -2.89 -5.51 5.81
N MET A 41 -1.69 -4.93 5.63
CA MET A 41 -1.02 -4.19 6.70
C MET A 41 -1.77 -2.90 7.09
N PHE A 42 -2.57 -2.35 6.17
CA PHE A 42 -3.31 -1.11 6.39
C PHE A 42 -4.77 -1.35 6.83
N GLY A 43 -5.31 -2.55 6.61
CA GLY A 43 -6.67 -2.90 6.96
C GLY A 43 -7.68 -1.88 6.42
N LYS A 44 -8.62 -1.43 7.24
CA LYS A 44 -9.62 -0.42 6.83
C LYS A 44 -9.04 0.95 6.46
N ASN A 45 -7.81 1.24 6.88
CA ASN A 45 -7.15 2.53 6.63
C ASN A 45 -6.49 2.58 5.24
N LEU A 46 -6.51 1.48 4.48
CA LEU A 46 -6.01 1.43 3.10
C LEU A 46 -6.59 2.55 2.21
N LYS A 47 -7.84 2.94 2.47
CA LYS A 47 -8.55 4.04 1.79
C LYS A 47 -7.84 5.40 1.83
N TYR A 48 -6.83 5.59 2.68
CA TYR A 48 -6.03 6.82 2.76
C TYR A 48 -4.78 6.79 1.88
N LEU A 49 -4.46 5.65 1.23
CA LEU A 49 -3.35 5.57 0.29
C LEU A 49 -3.77 6.00 -1.11
N GLU A 50 -2.85 6.64 -1.82
CA GLU A 50 -2.93 6.76 -3.27
C GLU A 50 -2.50 5.44 -3.92
N ILE A 51 -3.44 4.74 -4.55
CA ILE A 51 -3.22 3.42 -5.17
C ILE A 51 -3.53 3.52 -6.66
N ILE A 52 -2.61 3.02 -7.49
CA ILE A 52 -2.79 2.85 -8.94
C ILE A 52 -2.82 1.35 -9.24
N ASP A 53 -3.89 0.87 -9.85
CA ASP A 53 -4.00 -0.54 -10.26
C ASP A 53 -3.59 -0.69 -11.73
N CYS A 54 -2.41 -1.27 -11.95
CA CYS A 54 -1.82 -1.46 -13.26
C CYS A 54 -2.62 -2.42 -14.17
N TRP A 55 -3.59 -3.17 -13.65
CA TRP A 55 -4.51 -3.94 -14.49
C TRP A 55 -5.49 -3.01 -15.24
N PHE A 56 -6.00 -1.99 -14.54
CA PHE A 56 -7.00 -1.06 -15.05
C PHE A 56 -6.39 0.22 -15.64
N GLU A 57 -5.25 0.67 -15.11
CA GLU A 57 -4.58 1.93 -15.43
C GLU A 57 -3.19 1.67 -16.02
N LYS A 58 -3.13 0.87 -17.09
CA LYS A 58 -1.88 0.38 -17.69
C LYS A 58 -0.93 1.50 -18.09
N GLU A 59 -1.47 2.60 -18.61
CA GLU A 59 -0.73 3.79 -19.04
C GLU A 59 0.00 4.50 -17.89
N LYS A 60 -0.47 4.35 -16.65
CA LYS A 60 0.20 4.92 -15.47
C LYS A 60 1.35 4.05 -14.97
N CYS A 61 1.50 2.84 -15.52
CA CYS A 61 2.43 1.82 -15.03
C CYS A 61 3.57 1.47 -16.01
N GLU A 62 3.82 2.29 -17.03
CA GLU A 62 4.85 2.01 -18.04
C GLU A 62 6.26 1.76 -17.46
N ASN A 63 6.59 2.42 -16.35
CA ASN A 63 7.88 2.28 -15.67
C ASN A 63 7.87 1.25 -14.52
N ILE A 64 6.77 0.51 -14.33
CA ILE A 64 6.59 -0.42 -13.22
C ILE A 64 6.93 -1.84 -13.69
N SER A 65 8.11 -2.32 -13.28
CA SER A 65 8.60 -3.67 -13.64
C SER A 65 8.00 -4.82 -12.82
N GLY A 66 7.19 -4.50 -11.80
CA GLY A 66 6.51 -5.50 -10.97
C GLY A 66 5.70 -4.84 -9.85
N THR A 67 4.76 -5.59 -9.28
CA THR A 67 3.87 -5.12 -8.20
C THR A 67 3.97 -6.02 -6.96
N PRO A 68 3.79 -5.47 -5.74
CA PRO A 68 3.60 -4.05 -5.46
C PRO A 68 4.89 -3.26 -5.70
N THR A 69 4.76 -1.99 -6.05
CA THR A 69 5.89 -1.03 -6.09
C THR A 69 5.44 0.27 -5.47
N TRP A 70 6.28 0.87 -4.62
CA TRP A 70 6.04 2.19 -4.05
C TRP A 70 6.84 3.23 -4.80
N LYS A 71 6.23 4.37 -5.12
CA LYS A 71 6.93 5.57 -5.56
C LYS A 71 6.95 6.58 -4.42
N ILE A 72 8.14 6.91 -3.93
CA ILE A 72 8.34 7.80 -2.79
C ILE A 72 9.45 8.77 -3.15
N LYS A 73 9.20 10.08 -3.08
CA LYS A 73 10.19 11.14 -3.41
C LYS A 73 10.87 10.95 -4.78
N GLY A 74 10.14 10.41 -5.76
CA GLY A 74 10.64 10.16 -7.12
C GLY A 74 11.33 8.80 -7.31
N GLU A 75 11.65 8.09 -6.24
CA GLU A 75 12.31 6.78 -6.26
C GLU A 75 11.30 5.62 -6.21
N TYR A 76 11.65 4.49 -6.81
CA TYR A 76 10.81 3.30 -6.88
C TYR A 76 11.33 2.17 -5.97
N TYR A 77 10.49 1.71 -5.06
CA TYR A 77 10.78 0.63 -4.11
C TYR A 77 9.91 -0.59 -4.44
N LYS A 78 10.52 -1.58 -5.08
CA LYS A 78 9.84 -2.80 -5.52
C LYS A 78 9.57 -3.76 -4.37
N GLY A 79 8.45 -4.44 -4.44
CA GLY A 79 8.03 -5.46 -3.48
C GLY A 79 7.41 -4.88 -2.21
N VAL A 80 6.98 -5.79 -1.34
CA VAL A 80 6.34 -5.46 -0.06
C VAL A 80 7.34 -4.72 0.84
N GLN A 81 6.91 -3.60 1.39
CA GLN A 81 7.63 -2.81 2.38
C GLN A 81 6.93 -2.95 3.74
N SER A 82 7.71 -3.05 4.81
CA SER A 82 7.17 -2.98 6.17
C SER A 82 6.67 -1.56 6.48
N ILE A 83 5.71 -1.43 7.40
CA ILE A 83 5.21 -0.12 7.84
C ILE A 83 6.35 0.77 8.35
N LYS A 84 7.26 0.22 9.17
CA LYS A 84 8.45 0.94 9.65
C LYS A 84 9.32 1.46 8.49
N LYS A 85 9.51 0.66 7.45
CA LYS A 85 10.31 1.09 6.29
C LYS A 85 9.61 2.21 5.53
N LEU A 86 8.29 2.12 5.36
CA LEU A 86 7.51 3.16 4.71
C LEU A 86 7.61 4.47 5.49
N GLN A 87 7.43 4.43 6.81
CA GLN A 87 7.66 5.55 7.72
C GLN A 87 9.03 6.20 7.51
N GLU A 88 10.12 5.43 7.57
CA GLU A 88 11.48 5.92 7.31
C GLU A 88 11.64 6.60 5.93
N LEU A 89 11.02 6.04 4.89
CA LEU A 89 11.10 6.57 3.53
C LEU A 89 10.28 7.85 3.35
N THR A 90 9.09 7.92 3.93
CA THR A 90 8.18 9.07 3.83
C THR A 90 8.52 10.18 4.82
N GLY A 91 9.23 9.88 5.91
CA GLY A 91 9.44 10.82 7.02
C GLY A 91 8.26 10.85 8.01
N CYS A 92 7.48 9.76 8.01
CA CYS A 92 6.48 9.44 9.01
C CYS A 92 7.09 8.42 10.00
#